data_AF-A0A341CIE4-F1
#
_entry.id   AF-A0A341CIE4-F1
#
_cell.length_a   1.000
_cell.length_b   1.000
_cell.length_c   1.000
_cell.angle_alpha   90.00
_cell.angle_beta   90.00
_cell.angle_gamma   90.00
#
_symmetry.space_group_name_H-M   'P 1'
#
loop_
_entity.id
_entity.type
_entity.pdbx_description
1 polymer ?
#
loop_
_entity_poly.entity_id
_entity_poly.type
_entity_poly.pdbx_seq_one_letter_code
_entity_poly.pdbx_strand_id
1 'polypeptide(L)'
;MCMRRCLVGLTFCTCYLASYLTNKYVLSVLKFTYPTLFQGWQTLIGGLLLHVSWKLGWAEINSSSRSDVLTWLPASVLFVGIIYAGSRALSRLAIPVFLTLHNVAEVIICGHQKCFQKEKTSPAKICSALFLLAAAGCLPFNDSQFDPDGYFWAVVHLFCIGAYKILQKSQKPNALSDIDQQYLNYLFRTQVCLMQQHSVQRTKVGEVPLSLWPHGFLQEVGLKRSRSVFSTYSVVLLAFASHPTGDLLSVLDFPFLYFYRFHGSCCASGFLGFFLMVSTVKLKSLMTPGQCAAWIFFAKVITAGLSILLFDMILTRATVGCLLLGGLGEALLVFSEQKGS
;
A
#
# COMPACT_ATOMS: atom_id res chain seq x y z
N MET A 1 6.10 25.58 17.04
CA MET A 1 6.10 24.10 16.97
C MET A 1 4.74 23.51 16.56
N CYS A 2 3.60 23.99 17.09
CA CYS A 2 2.26 23.53 16.70
C CYS A 2 1.95 23.67 15.20
N MET A 3 2.21 24.85 14.61
CA MET A 3 1.95 25.12 13.18
C MET A 3 2.67 24.17 12.23
N ARG A 4 3.94 23.81 12.53
CA ARG A 4 4.72 22.84 11.74
C ARG A 4 4.10 21.45 11.76
N ARG A 5 3.60 21.01 12.93
CA ARG A 5 2.93 19.72 13.09
C ARG A 5 1.61 19.68 12.31
N CYS A 6 0.80 20.74 12.42
CA CYS A 6 -0.45 20.84 11.65
C CYS A 6 -0.20 20.84 10.13
N LEU A 7 0.82 21.57 9.66
CA LEU A 7 1.17 21.59 8.24
C LEU A 7 1.53 20.19 7.73
N VAL A 8 2.32 19.42 8.48
CA VAL A 8 2.68 18.04 8.11
C VAL A 8 1.45 17.12 8.09
N GLY A 9 0.54 17.26 9.07
CA GLY A 9 -0.73 16.53 9.08
C GLY A 9 -1.61 16.85 7.87
N LEU A 10 -1.78 18.13 7.52
CA LEU A 10 -2.55 18.57 6.36
C LEU A 10 -1.93 18.11 5.03
N THR A 11 -0.60 18.16 4.91
CA THR A 11 0.11 17.63 3.74
C THR A 11 -0.13 16.13 3.61
N PHE A 12 -0.02 15.38 4.72
CA PHE A 12 -0.31 13.95 4.72
C PHE A 12 -1.76 13.67 4.28
N CYS A 13 -2.75 14.38 4.83
CA CYS A 13 -4.16 14.20 4.43
C CYS A 13 -4.39 14.49 2.96
N THR A 14 -3.81 15.57 2.43
CA THR A 14 -3.89 15.92 1.00
C THR A 14 -3.27 14.84 0.13
N CYS A 15 -2.07 14.36 0.47
CA CYS A 15 -1.40 13.28 -0.27
C CYS A 15 -2.18 11.97 -0.19
N TYR A 16 -2.75 11.63 0.98
CA TYR A 16 -3.53 10.42 1.19
C TYR A 16 -4.80 10.44 0.32
N LEU A 17 -5.57 11.53 0.42
CA LEU A 17 -6.78 11.75 -0.35
C LEU A 17 -6.48 11.66 -1.85
N ALA A 18 -5.53 12.46 -2.34
CA ALA A 18 -5.17 12.48 -3.75
C ALA A 18 -4.71 11.09 -4.25
N SER A 19 -3.88 10.39 -3.48
CA SER A 19 -3.41 9.05 -3.86
C SER A 19 -4.56 8.06 -4.00
N TYR A 20 -5.49 8.01 -3.05
CA TYR A 20 -6.62 7.09 -3.09
C TYR A 20 -7.60 7.41 -4.22
N LEU A 21 -7.94 8.70 -4.42
CA LEU A 21 -8.83 9.12 -5.49
C LEU A 21 -8.21 8.87 -6.87
N THR A 22 -6.93 9.23 -7.08
CA THR A 22 -6.23 8.95 -8.34
C THR A 22 -6.14 7.46 -8.61
N ASN A 23 -5.79 6.64 -7.60
CA ASN A 23 -5.73 5.19 -7.77
C ASN A 23 -7.10 4.61 -8.12
N LYS A 24 -8.16 5.04 -7.43
CA LYS A 24 -9.53 4.60 -7.73
C LYS A 24 -9.98 5.01 -9.13
N TYR A 25 -9.66 6.24 -9.55
CA TYR A 25 -9.95 6.72 -10.90
C TYR A 25 -9.24 5.87 -11.97
N VAL A 26 -7.94 5.60 -11.81
CA VAL A 26 -7.19 4.77 -12.76
C VAL A 26 -7.73 3.34 -12.82
N LEU A 27 -7.99 2.74 -11.66
CA LEU A 27 -8.33 1.33 -11.56
C LEU A 27 -9.79 1.04 -11.95
N SER A 28 -10.73 1.91 -11.57
CA SER A 28 -12.16 1.69 -11.78
C SER A 28 -12.74 2.49 -12.95
N VAL A 29 -12.35 3.76 -13.14
CA VAL A 29 -12.93 4.62 -14.20
C VAL A 29 -12.24 4.42 -15.54
N LEU A 30 -10.90 4.42 -15.55
CA LEU A 30 -10.14 4.06 -16.76
C LEU A 30 -10.16 2.54 -17.03
N LYS A 31 -10.80 1.75 -16.14
CA LYS A 31 -10.90 0.28 -16.18
C LYS A 31 -9.55 -0.41 -16.34
N PHE A 32 -8.49 0.20 -15.81
CA PHE A 32 -7.16 -0.38 -15.89
C PHE A 32 -7.00 -1.47 -14.83
N THR A 33 -7.41 -2.69 -15.19
CA THR A 33 -7.38 -3.86 -14.32
C THR A 33 -6.11 -4.69 -14.45
N TYR A 34 -5.00 -4.05 -14.84
CA TYR A 34 -3.65 -4.63 -14.94
C TYR A 34 -2.71 -4.14 -13.82
N PRO A 35 -2.88 -4.60 -12.58
CA PRO A 35 -2.12 -4.11 -11.43
C PRO A 35 -0.61 -4.22 -11.61
N THR A 36 -0.09 -5.23 -12.30
CA THR A 36 1.36 -5.38 -12.51
C THR A 36 1.96 -4.21 -13.28
N LEU A 37 1.28 -3.72 -14.32
CA LEU A 37 1.75 -2.57 -15.10
C LEU A 37 1.55 -1.26 -14.36
N PHE A 38 0.42 -1.13 -13.66
CA PHE A 38 0.14 0.04 -12.82
C PHE A 38 1.23 0.17 -11.75
N GLN A 39 1.54 -0.96 -11.12
CA GLN A 39 2.61 -1.09 -10.14
C GLN A 39 3.96 -0.79 -10.76
N GLY A 40 4.24 -1.26 -11.98
CA GLY A 40 5.46 -0.97 -12.73
C GLY A 40 5.70 0.55 -12.87
N TRP A 41 4.71 1.30 -13.33
CA TRP A 41 4.78 2.77 -13.48
C TRP A 41 4.99 3.49 -12.15
N GLN A 42 4.20 3.15 -11.14
CA GLN A 42 4.36 3.73 -9.80
C GLN A 42 5.76 3.43 -9.22
N THR A 43 6.31 2.26 -9.54
CA THR A 43 7.64 1.87 -9.08
C THR A 43 8.75 2.60 -9.82
N LEU A 44 8.61 2.80 -11.14
CA LEU A 44 9.52 3.63 -11.93
C LEU A 44 9.65 5.03 -11.32
N ILE A 45 8.52 5.72 -11.20
CA ILE A 45 8.47 7.10 -10.76
C ILE A 45 8.92 7.21 -9.30
N GLY A 46 8.44 6.32 -8.42
CA GLY A 46 8.87 6.29 -7.03
C GLY A 46 10.38 6.04 -6.88
N GLY A 47 10.94 5.11 -7.66
CA GLY A 47 12.38 4.82 -7.66
C GLY A 47 13.22 5.99 -8.16
N LEU A 48 12.81 6.65 -9.26
CA LEU A 48 13.44 7.86 -9.78
C LEU A 48 13.46 8.98 -8.75
N LEU A 49 12.30 9.28 -8.16
CA LEU A 49 12.16 10.35 -7.15
C LEU A 49 12.97 10.08 -5.90
N LEU A 50 13.02 8.82 -5.46
CA LEU A 50 13.80 8.40 -4.30
C LEU A 50 15.31 8.54 -4.57
N HIS A 51 15.77 8.18 -5.78
CA HIS A 51 17.16 8.39 -6.18
C HIS A 51 17.54 9.87 -6.25
N VAL A 52 16.69 10.71 -6.84
CA VAL A 52 16.89 12.16 -6.89
C VAL A 52 16.91 12.73 -5.47
N SER A 53 15.97 12.32 -4.61
CA SER A 53 15.91 12.78 -3.22
C SER A 53 17.16 12.41 -2.42
N TRP A 54 17.72 11.23 -2.67
CA TRP A 54 19.00 10.82 -2.09
C TRP A 54 20.17 11.68 -2.59
N LYS A 55 20.26 11.91 -3.90
CA LYS A 55 21.29 12.77 -4.51
C LYS A 55 21.24 14.21 -4.02
N LEU A 56 20.03 14.72 -3.75
CA LEU A 56 19.81 16.07 -3.20
C LEU A 56 20.00 16.14 -1.67
N GLY A 57 20.29 15.03 -1.00
CA GLY A 57 20.44 14.98 0.47
C GLY A 57 19.12 15.15 1.24
N TRP A 58 17.97 15.01 0.57
CA TRP A 58 16.65 15.10 1.22
C TRP A 58 16.25 13.82 1.95
N ALA A 59 16.85 12.69 1.56
CA ALA A 59 16.69 11.39 2.20
C ALA A 59 18.06 10.79 2.51
N GLU A 60 18.37 10.64 3.80
CA GLU A 60 19.53 9.88 4.26
C GLU A 60 19.18 8.40 4.21
N ILE A 61 19.76 7.68 3.24
CA ILE A 61 19.63 6.23 3.12
C ILE A 61 20.88 5.63 3.74
N ASN A 62 20.71 4.92 4.86
CA ASN A 62 21.83 4.31 5.54
C ASN A 62 22.26 3.04 4.81
N SER A 63 23.56 2.74 4.82
CA SER A 63 24.05 1.47 4.30
C SER A 63 23.59 0.31 5.21
N SER A 64 22.52 -0.38 4.82
CA SER A 64 22.03 -1.55 5.55
C SER A 64 23.01 -2.73 5.42
N SER A 65 23.21 -3.49 6.49
CA SER A 65 24.00 -4.71 6.40
C SER A 65 23.24 -5.77 5.58
N ARG A 66 23.97 -6.74 5.00
CA ARG A 66 23.33 -7.88 4.29
C ARG A 66 22.37 -8.65 5.19
N SER A 67 22.67 -8.73 6.48
CA SER A 67 21.82 -9.40 7.47
C SER A 67 20.48 -8.66 7.63
N ASP A 68 20.52 -7.33 7.72
CA ASP A 68 19.31 -6.51 7.87
C ASP A 68 18.42 -6.63 6.63
N VAL A 69 19.04 -6.59 5.44
CA VAL A 69 18.32 -6.78 4.17
C VAL A 69 17.65 -8.15 4.12
N LEU A 70 18.39 -9.23 4.42
CA LEU A 70 17.85 -10.60 4.39
C LEU A 70 16.70 -10.78 5.38
N THR A 71 16.83 -10.20 6.58
CA THR A 71 15.81 -10.27 7.62
C THR A 71 14.57 -9.46 7.25
N TRP A 72 14.73 -8.40 6.45
CA TRP A 72 13.63 -7.55 5.95
C TRP A 72 12.90 -8.12 4.73
N LEU A 73 13.52 -9.05 3.98
CA LEU A 73 12.93 -9.63 2.77
C LEU A 73 11.48 -10.11 2.94
N PRO A 74 11.13 -10.89 3.99
CA PRO A 74 9.75 -11.36 4.14
C PRO A 74 8.74 -10.22 4.29
N ALA A 75 9.13 -9.11 4.95
CA ALA A 75 8.31 -7.91 5.02
C ALA A 75 8.16 -7.27 3.64
N SER A 76 9.22 -7.19 2.84
CA SER A 76 9.12 -6.69 1.46
C SER A 76 8.24 -7.56 0.55
N VAL A 77 8.20 -8.89 0.74
CA VAL A 77 7.25 -9.79 0.04
C VAL A 77 5.81 -9.46 0.41
N LEU A 78 5.52 -9.34 1.71
CA LEU A 78 4.20 -8.95 2.18
C LEU A 78 3.81 -7.57 1.66
N PHE A 79 4.75 -6.62 1.60
CA PHE A 79 4.51 -5.29 1.04
C PHE A 79 4.08 -5.34 -0.43
N VAL A 80 4.71 -6.18 -1.26
CA VAL A 80 4.25 -6.42 -2.64
C VAL A 80 2.81 -6.96 -2.65
N GLY A 81 2.51 -7.91 -1.76
CA GLY A 81 1.14 -8.43 -1.56
C GLY A 81 0.13 -7.34 -1.18
N ILE A 82 0.48 -6.43 -0.25
CA ILE A 82 -0.35 -5.29 0.16
C ILE A 82 -0.73 -4.44 -1.05
N ILE A 83 0.25 -4.06 -1.87
CA ILE A 83 0.03 -3.19 -3.02
C ILE A 83 -0.77 -3.90 -4.12
N TYR A 84 -0.44 -5.16 -4.42
CA TYR A 84 -1.13 -5.92 -5.47
C TYR A 84 -2.59 -6.22 -5.10
N ALA A 85 -2.82 -6.85 -3.94
CA ALA A 85 -4.15 -7.18 -3.45
C ALA A 85 -4.97 -5.91 -3.18
N GLY A 86 -4.34 -4.88 -2.64
CA GLY A 86 -4.98 -3.57 -2.42
C GLY A 86 -5.46 -2.93 -3.71
N SER A 87 -4.66 -2.98 -4.78
CA SER A 87 -5.06 -2.46 -6.09
C SER A 87 -6.20 -3.27 -6.72
N ARG A 88 -6.18 -4.61 -6.61
CA ARG A 88 -7.26 -5.48 -7.11
C ARG A 88 -8.58 -5.30 -6.35
N ALA A 89 -8.51 -5.08 -5.04
CA ALA A 89 -9.66 -4.80 -4.21
C ALA A 89 -10.22 -3.39 -4.50
N LEU A 90 -9.36 -2.37 -4.54
CA LEU A 90 -9.75 -0.98 -4.80
C LEU A 90 -10.36 -0.78 -6.20
N SER A 91 -9.95 -1.60 -7.18
CA SER A 91 -10.55 -1.55 -8.52
C SER A 91 -12.02 -1.98 -8.55
N ARG A 92 -12.46 -2.79 -7.58
CA ARG A 92 -13.80 -3.40 -7.52
C ARG A 92 -14.67 -2.81 -6.41
N LEU A 93 -14.12 -2.63 -5.22
CA LEU A 93 -14.84 -2.12 -4.05
C LEU A 93 -14.86 -0.58 -4.01
N ALA A 94 -15.94 -0.02 -3.49
CA ALA A 94 -15.99 1.40 -3.15
C ALA A 94 -14.94 1.73 -2.07
N ILE A 95 -14.35 2.93 -2.13
CA ILE A 95 -13.31 3.36 -1.18
C ILE A 95 -13.76 3.20 0.29
N PRO A 96 -14.98 3.60 0.72
CA PRO A 96 -15.40 3.45 2.11
C PRO A 96 -15.47 1.98 2.56
N VAL A 97 -15.92 1.09 1.68
CA VAL A 97 -15.95 -0.36 1.92
C VAL A 97 -14.53 -0.91 2.06
N PHE A 98 -13.65 -0.57 1.11
CA PHE A 98 -12.25 -0.96 1.14
C PHE A 98 -11.54 -0.51 2.43
N LEU A 99 -11.72 0.75 2.83
CA LEU A 99 -11.11 1.29 4.06
C LEU A 99 -11.64 0.60 5.33
N THR A 100 -12.94 0.27 5.36
CA THR A 100 -13.53 -0.45 6.50
C THR A 100 -12.93 -1.85 6.64
N LEU A 101 -12.79 -2.59 5.54
CA LEU A 101 -12.13 -3.91 5.54
C LEU A 101 -10.64 -3.80 5.87
N HIS A 102 -9.96 -2.78 5.36
CA HIS A 102 -8.54 -2.51 5.65
C HIS A 102 -8.29 -2.34 7.15
N ASN A 103 -9.19 -1.67 7.87
CA ASN A 103 -9.05 -1.42 9.31
C ASN A 103 -9.02 -2.70 10.16
N VAL A 104 -9.55 -3.81 9.66
CA VAL A 104 -9.48 -5.11 10.33
C VAL A 104 -8.03 -5.59 10.50
N ALA A 105 -7.08 -5.10 9.71
CA ALA A 105 -5.67 -5.40 9.90
C ALA A 105 -5.16 -5.02 11.30
N GLU A 106 -5.74 -3.98 11.94
CA GLU A 106 -5.41 -3.60 13.32
C GLU A 106 -5.87 -4.65 14.34
N VAL A 107 -6.95 -5.39 14.04
CA VAL A 107 -7.45 -6.48 14.88
C VAL A 107 -6.47 -7.65 14.88
N ILE A 108 -5.85 -7.95 13.72
CA ILE A 108 -4.82 -8.99 13.61
C ILE A 108 -3.63 -8.67 14.52
N ILE A 109 -3.20 -7.41 14.55
CA ILE A 109 -2.07 -6.95 15.35
C ILE A 109 -2.41 -6.98 16.84
N CYS A 110 -3.58 -6.48 17.22
CA CYS A 110 -4.08 -6.51 18.59
C CYS A 110 -4.20 -7.95 19.10
N GLY A 111 -4.76 -8.84 18.27
CA GLY A 111 -4.87 -10.27 18.56
C GLY A 111 -3.50 -10.92 18.75
N HIS A 112 -2.54 -10.63 17.87
CA HIS A 112 -1.18 -11.13 18.01
C HIS A 112 -0.51 -10.67 19.30
N GLN A 113 -0.59 -9.38 19.63
CA GLN A 113 -0.02 -8.82 20.87
C GLN A 113 -0.64 -9.47 22.12
N LYS A 114 -1.95 -9.68 22.12
CA LYS A 114 -2.65 -10.32 23.24
C LYS A 114 -2.31 -11.81 23.37
N CYS A 115 -2.35 -12.55 22.27
CA CYS A 115 -2.19 -14.02 22.29
C CYS A 115 -0.72 -14.44 22.45
N PHE A 116 0.21 -13.79 21.76
CA PHE A 116 1.62 -14.21 21.72
C PHE A 116 2.52 -13.37 22.63
N GLN A 117 2.28 -12.06 22.75
CA GLN A 117 3.12 -11.16 23.58
C GLN A 117 2.56 -10.96 24.99
N LYS A 118 1.37 -11.49 25.29
CA LYS A 118 0.67 -11.36 26.59
C LYS A 118 0.56 -9.90 27.09
N GLU A 119 0.54 -8.94 26.16
CA GLU A 119 0.38 -7.52 26.49
C GLU A 119 -1.05 -7.29 27.04
N LYS A 120 -1.17 -6.44 28.08
CA LYS A 120 -2.48 -6.05 28.61
C LYS A 120 -3.19 -5.13 27.61
N THR A 121 -4.19 -5.66 26.91
CA THR A 121 -5.07 -4.88 26.03
C THR A 121 -6.11 -4.09 26.83
N SER A 122 -6.23 -2.79 26.55
CA SER A 122 -7.28 -1.95 27.15
C SER A 122 -8.68 -2.42 26.73
N PRO A 123 -9.72 -2.24 27.56
CA PRO A 123 -11.10 -2.54 27.19
C PRO A 123 -11.55 -1.78 25.93
N ALA A 124 -11.05 -0.56 25.72
CA ALA A 124 -11.34 0.24 24.53
C ALA A 124 -10.79 -0.40 23.24
N LYS A 125 -9.58 -0.97 23.27
CA LYS A 125 -9.03 -1.72 22.12
C LYS A 125 -9.82 -2.99 21.81
N ILE A 126 -10.33 -3.68 22.82
CA ILE A 126 -11.17 -4.86 22.64
C ILE A 126 -12.51 -4.46 22.01
N CYS A 127 -13.16 -3.40 22.54
CA CYS A 127 -14.40 -2.87 21.98
C CYS A 127 -14.22 -2.41 20.52
N SER A 128 -13.15 -1.68 20.25
CA SER A 128 -12.75 -1.30 18.88
C SER A 128 -12.63 -2.51 17.96
N ALA A 129 -11.91 -3.56 18.39
CA ALA A 129 -11.74 -4.77 17.59
C ALA A 129 -13.08 -5.47 17.28
N LEU A 130 -13.99 -5.53 18.25
CA LEU A 130 -15.33 -6.10 18.05
C LEU A 130 -16.14 -5.29 17.03
N PHE A 131 -16.10 -3.96 17.10
CA PHE A 131 -16.80 -3.10 16.14
C PHE A 131 -16.22 -3.22 14.73
N LEU A 132 -14.90 -3.29 14.59
CA LEU A 132 -14.25 -3.49 13.30
C LEU A 132 -14.59 -4.86 12.69
N LEU A 133 -14.59 -5.93 13.48
CA LEU A 133 -14.99 -7.26 13.03
C LEU A 133 -16.47 -7.33 12.67
N ALA A 134 -17.34 -6.71 13.47
CA ALA A 134 -18.77 -6.66 13.19
C ALA A 134 -19.06 -5.89 11.89
N ALA A 135 -18.43 -4.72 11.71
CA ALA A 135 -18.57 -3.95 10.49
C ALA A 135 -18.10 -4.74 9.26
N ALA A 136 -16.92 -5.37 9.32
CA ALA A 136 -16.37 -6.15 8.23
C ALA A 136 -17.17 -7.43 7.92
N GLY A 137 -17.70 -8.10 8.96
CA GLY A 137 -18.54 -9.29 8.80
C GLY A 137 -19.92 -8.98 8.23
N CYS A 138 -20.51 -7.83 8.59
CA CYS A 138 -21.81 -7.42 8.09
C CYS A 138 -21.74 -6.81 6.68
N LEU A 139 -20.62 -6.20 6.28
CA LEU A 139 -20.48 -5.52 4.98
C LEU A 139 -20.87 -6.37 3.77
N PRO A 140 -20.35 -7.61 3.58
CA PRO A 140 -20.69 -8.46 2.43
C PRO A 140 -22.20 -8.66 2.22
N PHE A 141 -22.97 -8.73 3.31
CA PHE A 141 -24.42 -8.97 3.26
C PHE A 141 -25.24 -7.70 3.04
N ASN A 142 -24.65 -6.53 3.31
CA ASN A 142 -25.32 -5.24 3.28
C ASN A 142 -24.77 -4.32 2.19
N ASP A 143 -23.82 -4.79 1.39
CA ASP A 143 -23.27 -4.08 0.24
C ASP A 143 -24.14 -4.35 -0.99
N SER A 144 -24.81 -3.29 -1.47
CA SER A 144 -25.64 -3.35 -2.68
C SER A 144 -24.82 -3.59 -3.95
N GLN A 145 -23.51 -3.33 -3.91
CA GLN A 145 -22.56 -3.54 -5.00
C GLN A 145 -21.55 -4.64 -4.63
N PHE A 146 -22.05 -5.71 -4.00
CA PHE A 146 -21.23 -6.83 -3.59
C PHE A 146 -20.47 -7.45 -4.78
N ASP A 147 -19.14 -7.51 -4.67
CA ASP A 147 -18.26 -8.13 -5.64
C ASP A 147 -17.37 -9.17 -4.94
N PRO A 148 -17.58 -10.48 -5.14
CA PRO A 148 -16.87 -11.53 -4.41
C PRO A 148 -15.36 -11.51 -4.64
N ASP A 149 -14.90 -11.16 -5.85
CA ASP A 149 -13.47 -11.01 -6.14
C ASP A 149 -12.86 -9.84 -5.37
N GLY A 150 -13.57 -8.71 -5.31
CA GLY A 150 -13.17 -7.52 -4.57
C GLY A 150 -13.00 -7.80 -3.09
N TYR A 151 -13.96 -8.49 -2.48
CA TYR A 151 -13.89 -8.92 -1.08
C TYR A 151 -12.78 -9.96 -0.84
N PHE A 152 -12.60 -10.94 -1.75
CA PHE A 152 -11.49 -11.89 -1.69
C PHE A 152 -10.13 -11.17 -1.65
N TRP A 153 -9.90 -10.24 -2.59
CA TRP A 153 -8.66 -9.46 -2.61
C TRP A 153 -8.51 -8.54 -1.39
N ALA A 154 -9.61 -8.01 -0.84
CA ALA A 154 -9.58 -7.22 0.39
C ALA A 154 -9.14 -8.07 1.61
N VAL A 155 -9.58 -9.34 1.68
CA VAL A 155 -9.14 -10.29 2.71
C VAL A 155 -7.65 -10.60 2.58
N VAL A 156 -7.16 -10.87 1.36
CA VAL A 156 -5.71 -11.06 1.13
C VAL A 156 -4.94 -9.80 1.54
N HIS A 157 -5.43 -8.62 1.17
CA HIS A 157 -4.83 -7.33 1.49
C HIS A 157 -4.71 -7.10 3.00
N LEU A 158 -5.78 -7.28 3.78
CA LEU A 158 -5.76 -7.07 5.24
C LEU A 158 -4.84 -8.06 5.95
N PHE A 159 -4.74 -9.31 5.48
CA PHE A 159 -3.80 -10.29 6.02
C PHE A 159 -2.35 -9.89 5.74
N CYS A 160 -2.04 -9.45 4.51
CA CYS A 160 -0.72 -8.94 4.18
C CYS A 160 -0.34 -7.73 5.04
N ILE A 161 -1.27 -6.80 5.32
CA ILE A 161 -1.02 -5.66 6.21
C ILE A 161 -0.75 -6.11 7.64
N GLY A 162 -1.61 -6.98 8.19
CA GLY A 162 -1.47 -7.49 9.54
C GLY A 162 -0.13 -8.20 9.74
N ALA A 163 0.21 -9.12 8.84
CA ALA A 163 1.47 -9.85 8.86
C ALA A 163 2.68 -8.90 8.68
N TYR A 164 2.60 -7.93 7.77
CA TYR A 164 3.66 -6.95 7.55
C TYR A 164 3.95 -6.14 8.82
N LYS A 165 2.91 -5.64 9.48
CA LYS A 165 3.05 -4.87 10.72
C LYS A 165 3.57 -5.72 11.89
N ILE A 166 3.17 -6.99 11.97
CA ILE A 166 3.72 -7.94 12.95
C ILE A 166 5.23 -8.14 12.72
N LEU A 167 5.63 -8.42 11.47
CA LEU A 167 7.05 -8.58 11.13
C LEU A 167 7.83 -7.29 11.40
N GLN A 168 7.29 -6.14 11.01
CA GLN A 168 7.88 -4.82 11.26
C GLN A 168 8.11 -4.58 12.76
N LYS A 169 7.12 -4.87 13.62
CA LYS A 169 7.25 -4.71 15.08
C LYS A 169 8.18 -5.76 15.72
N SER A 170 8.35 -6.93 15.10
CA SER A 170 9.26 -7.98 15.58
C SER A 170 10.74 -7.68 15.31
N GLN A 171 11.05 -6.74 14.41
CA GLN A 171 12.43 -6.35 14.11
C GLN A 171 13.07 -5.56 15.26
N LYS A 172 14.40 -5.64 15.35
CA LYS A 172 15.16 -4.90 16.37
C LYS A 172 15.02 -3.39 16.13
N PRO A 173 14.81 -2.56 17.17
CA PRO A 173 14.57 -1.12 17.04
C PRO A 173 15.63 -0.34 16.26
N ASN A 174 16.88 -0.82 16.26
CA ASN A 174 18.02 -0.16 15.61
C ASN A 174 18.41 -0.79 14.26
N ALA A 175 17.68 -1.78 13.75
CA ALA A 175 18.10 -2.51 12.55
C ALA A 175 17.88 -1.69 11.26
N LEU A 176 16.73 -1.03 11.12
CA LEU A 176 16.37 -0.27 9.91
C LEU A 176 15.46 0.91 10.27
N SER A 177 15.81 2.12 9.82
CA SER A 177 14.93 3.28 9.97
C SER A 177 13.66 3.14 9.11
N ASP A 178 12.62 3.91 9.40
CA ASP A 178 11.38 3.94 8.59
C ASP A 178 11.66 4.27 7.11
N ILE A 179 12.66 5.13 6.84
CA ILE A 179 13.10 5.48 5.48
C ILE A 179 13.78 4.28 4.83
N ASP A 180 14.68 3.59 5.55
CA ASP A 180 15.41 2.43 5.03
C ASP A 180 14.44 1.28 4.72
N GLN A 181 13.50 0.99 5.62
CA GLN A 181 12.45 -0.02 5.41
C GLN A 181 11.67 0.24 4.12
N GLN A 182 11.25 1.49 3.94
CA GLN A 182 10.48 1.90 2.77
C GLN A 182 11.32 1.90 1.50
N TYR A 183 12.59 2.30 1.57
CA TYR A 183 13.55 2.21 0.48
C TYR A 183 13.76 0.76 0.01
N LEU A 184 13.96 -0.18 0.94
CA LEU A 184 14.10 -1.60 0.63
C LEU A 184 12.82 -2.18 0.01
N ASN A 185 11.65 -1.78 0.50
CA ASN A 185 10.37 -2.16 -0.10
C ASN A 185 10.23 -1.65 -1.54
N TYR A 186 10.61 -0.40 -1.81
CA TYR A 186 10.62 0.15 -3.17
C TYR A 186 11.61 -0.60 -4.08
N LEU A 187 12.83 -0.84 -3.63
CA LEU A 187 13.84 -1.59 -4.40
C LEU A 187 13.36 -3.00 -4.73
N PHE A 188 12.85 -3.72 -3.75
CA PHE A 188 12.36 -5.08 -3.94
C PHE A 188 11.21 -5.13 -4.93
N ARG A 189 10.25 -4.22 -4.78
CA ARG A 189 9.12 -4.04 -5.70
C ARG A 189 9.60 -3.77 -7.13
N THR A 190 10.62 -2.93 -7.32
CA THR A 190 11.22 -2.65 -8.64
C THR A 190 11.72 -3.93 -9.29
N GLN A 191 12.43 -4.76 -8.52
CA GLN A 191 12.98 -6.01 -9.05
C GLN A 191 11.89 -7.01 -9.40
N VAL A 192 10.87 -7.18 -8.55
CA VAL A 192 9.73 -8.07 -8.83
C VAL A 192 9.02 -7.62 -10.11
N CYS A 193 8.75 -6.32 -10.28
CA CYS A 193 8.12 -5.80 -11.50
C CYS A 193 8.97 -6.06 -12.75
N LEU A 194 10.28 -5.78 -12.72
CA LEU A 194 11.18 -6.00 -13.86
C LEU A 194 11.27 -7.48 -14.25
N MET A 195 11.35 -8.36 -13.25
CA MET A 195 11.41 -9.81 -13.46
C MET A 195 10.10 -10.32 -14.09
N GLN A 196 8.95 -9.80 -13.66
CA GLN A 196 7.65 -10.14 -14.23
C GLN A 196 7.50 -9.66 -15.69
N GLN A 197 8.03 -8.49 -16.02
CA GLN A 197 8.08 -8.01 -17.41
C GLN A 197 9.00 -8.88 -18.28
N HIS A 198 10.19 -9.24 -17.77
CA HIS A 198 11.15 -10.05 -18.52
C HIS A 198 10.61 -11.46 -18.83
N SER A 199 9.89 -12.09 -17.90
CA SER A 199 9.33 -13.43 -18.12
C SER A 199 8.24 -13.45 -19.18
N VAL A 200 7.46 -12.37 -19.27
CA VAL A 200 6.42 -12.24 -20.30
C VAL A 200 7.00 -11.91 -21.67
N GLN A 201 8.09 -11.13 -21.73
CA GLN A 201 8.84 -10.94 -22.98
C GLN A 201 9.45 -12.26 -23.46
N ARG A 202 9.95 -13.12 -22.56
CA ARG A 202 10.52 -14.42 -22.93
C ARG A 202 9.49 -15.40 -23.49
N THR A 203 8.22 -15.28 -23.11
CA THR A 203 7.11 -16.06 -23.73
C THR A 203 6.70 -15.54 -25.12
N LYS A 204 7.16 -14.37 -25.54
CA LYS A 204 6.99 -13.84 -26.91
C LYS A 204 8.32 -13.88 -27.65
N VAL A 205 8.65 -15.06 -28.21
CA VAL A 205 9.63 -15.12 -29.30
C VAL A 205 8.98 -14.41 -30.51
N GLY A 206 9.39 -13.15 -30.73
CA GLY A 206 8.89 -12.28 -31.79
C GLY A 206 8.87 -10.81 -31.38
N GLU A 207 10.06 -10.21 -31.33
CA GLU A 207 10.39 -8.78 -31.37
C GLU A 207 9.39 -7.77 -30.75
N VAL A 208 9.66 -7.32 -29.52
CA VAL A 208 9.27 -5.98 -29.06
C VAL A 208 10.53 -5.27 -28.53
N PRO A 209 10.91 -4.07 -29.03
CA PRO A 209 12.15 -3.43 -28.64
C PRO A 209 12.11 -2.90 -27.21
N LEU A 210 13.29 -2.97 -26.60
CA LEU A 210 13.70 -2.51 -25.28
C LEU A 210 13.68 -0.96 -25.14
N SER A 211 12.77 -0.25 -25.80
CA SER A 211 12.85 1.21 -26.01
C SER A 211 12.08 2.08 -25.00
N LEU A 212 11.39 1.46 -24.03
CA LEU A 212 10.54 2.17 -23.06
C LEU A 212 11.16 2.37 -21.67
N TRP A 213 12.40 1.95 -21.43
CA TRP A 213 13.04 2.11 -20.12
C TRP A 213 14.53 2.46 -20.21
N PRO A 214 15.02 3.44 -19.43
CA PRO A 214 16.43 3.79 -19.40
C PRO A 214 17.26 2.65 -18.78
N HIS A 215 17.98 1.92 -19.62
CA HIS A 215 18.90 0.84 -19.23
C HIS A 215 20.00 1.28 -18.24
N GLY A 216 20.31 2.57 -18.16
CA GLY A 216 21.34 3.12 -17.28
C GLY A 216 20.93 3.32 -15.81
N PHE A 217 19.63 3.44 -15.50
CA PHE A 217 19.20 3.88 -14.17
C PHE A 217 19.55 2.87 -13.07
N LEU A 218 19.51 1.57 -13.36
CA LEU A 218 19.84 0.54 -12.37
C LEU A 218 21.35 0.39 -12.14
N GLN A 219 22.22 0.85 -13.03
CA GLN A 219 23.66 0.66 -12.89
C GLN A 219 24.31 1.70 -11.95
N GLU A 220 23.74 2.91 -11.88
CA GLU A 220 24.22 4.01 -11.03
C GLU A 220 23.67 4.00 -9.60
N VAL A 221 22.57 3.30 -9.33
CA VAL A 221 21.99 3.19 -7.97
C VAL A 221 22.76 2.14 -7.16
N GLY A 222 24.04 2.44 -6.84
CA GLY A 222 24.79 2.10 -5.62
C GLY A 222 24.81 0.70 -4.99
N LEU A 223 24.13 -0.32 -5.52
CA LEU A 223 23.98 -1.63 -4.86
C LEU A 223 24.43 -2.76 -5.80
N LYS A 224 25.74 -2.91 -5.99
CA LYS A 224 26.29 -4.14 -6.60
C LYS A 224 26.11 -5.36 -5.68
N ARG A 225 26.09 -5.17 -4.35
CA ARG A 225 26.23 -6.25 -3.36
C ARG A 225 24.91 -6.77 -2.76
N SER A 226 23.85 -5.96 -2.74
CA SER A 226 22.49 -6.34 -2.30
C SER A 226 21.60 -6.80 -3.47
N ARG A 227 21.94 -6.40 -4.70
CA ARG A 227 21.25 -6.80 -5.93
C ARG A 227 21.21 -8.32 -6.13
N SER A 228 22.29 -9.04 -5.79
CA SER A 228 22.32 -10.51 -5.88
C SER A 228 21.31 -11.18 -4.95
N VAL A 229 21.15 -10.65 -3.73
CA VAL A 229 20.20 -11.17 -2.74
C VAL A 229 18.78 -10.98 -3.25
N PHE A 230 18.39 -9.74 -3.54
CA PHE A 230 17.05 -9.45 -4.02
C PHE A 230 16.72 -10.13 -5.36
N SER A 231 17.69 -10.27 -6.27
CA SER A 231 17.51 -10.94 -7.57
C SER A 231 17.14 -12.41 -7.40
N THR A 232 17.84 -13.15 -6.52
CA THR A 232 17.60 -14.59 -6.32
C THR A 232 16.22 -14.87 -5.73
N TYR A 233 15.78 -14.09 -4.74
CA TYR A 233 14.44 -14.24 -4.14
C TYR A 233 13.32 -13.75 -5.07
N SER A 234 13.55 -12.69 -5.84
CA SER A 234 12.58 -12.19 -6.83
C SER A 234 12.34 -13.22 -7.94
N VAL A 235 13.37 -13.97 -8.35
CA VAL A 235 13.24 -15.10 -9.30
C VAL A 235 12.34 -16.20 -8.75
N VAL A 236 12.53 -16.60 -7.49
CA VAL A 236 11.73 -17.66 -6.84
C VAL A 236 10.27 -17.22 -6.69
N LEU A 237 10.01 -15.99 -6.24
CA LEU A 237 8.65 -15.46 -6.12
C LEU A 237 7.97 -15.29 -7.48
N LEU A 238 8.74 -14.93 -8.50
CA LEU A 238 8.21 -14.85 -9.85
C LEU A 238 7.78 -16.22 -10.35
N ALA A 239 8.53 -17.29 -10.08
CA ALA A 239 8.13 -18.65 -10.46
C ALA A 239 6.78 -19.06 -9.84
N PHE A 240 6.50 -18.60 -8.61
CA PHE A 240 5.19 -18.78 -7.97
C PHE A 240 4.11 -17.85 -8.55
N ALA A 241 4.43 -16.57 -8.83
CA ALA A 241 3.50 -15.59 -9.38
C ALA A 241 3.18 -15.80 -10.88
N SER A 242 4.07 -16.48 -11.63
CA SER A 242 3.87 -16.84 -13.03
C SER A 242 2.85 -17.95 -13.24
N HIS A 243 2.44 -18.65 -12.18
CA HIS A 243 1.57 -19.82 -12.29
C HIS A 243 0.11 -19.57 -11.86
N PRO A 244 -0.42 -18.34 -12.00
CA PRO A 244 -1.73 -18.17 -12.66
C PRO A 244 -1.97 -16.80 -13.35
N THR A 245 -0.95 -15.97 -13.63
CA THR A 245 -1.19 -14.57 -14.04
C THR A 245 -1.18 -14.40 -15.58
N GLY A 246 -2.28 -14.78 -16.24
CA GLY A 246 -2.54 -14.50 -17.66
C GLY A 246 -2.74 -13.01 -18.02
N ASP A 247 -2.71 -12.11 -17.02
CA ASP A 247 -3.03 -10.69 -17.14
C ASP A 247 -2.03 -9.87 -17.99
N LEU A 248 -0.78 -10.31 -18.23
CA LEU A 248 0.18 -9.47 -18.97
C LEU A 248 0.11 -9.62 -20.49
N LEU A 249 -0.47 -10.72 -21.00
CA LEU A 249 -0.61 -10.95 -22.44
C LEU A 249 -1.82 -10.21 -23.03
N SER A 250 -2.90 -10.06 -22.26
CA SER A 250 -4.12 -9.31 -22.61
C SER A 250 -3.96 -7.78 -22.61
N VAL A 251 -2.82 -7.29 -22.11
CA VAL A 251 -2.46 -5.86 -22.12
C VAL A 251 -2.29 -5.32 -23.54
N LEU A 252 -1.72 -6.10 -24.46
CA LEU A 252 -1.47 -5.62 -25.83
C LEU A 252 -2.76 -5.38 -26.61
N ASP A 253 -3.85 -6.05 -26.21
CA ASP A 253 -5.18 -5.85 -26.77
C ASP A 253 -5.95 -4.71 -26.07
N PHE A 254 -5.33 -4.02 -25.09
CA PHE A 254 -6.00 -2.97 -24.34
C PHE A 254 -6.09 -1.67 -25.17
N PRO A 255 -7.30 -1.22 -25.56
CA PRO A 255 -7.47 -0.11 -26.51
C PRO A 255 -6.98 1.25 -25.98
N PHE A 256 -6.70 1.37 -24.67
CA PHE A 256 -6.25 2.62 -24.05
C PHE A 256 -4.73 2.73 -23.83
N LEU A 257 -3.92 1.73 -24.23
CA LEU A 257 -2.46 1.75 -24.02
C LEU A 257 -1.76 2.98 -24.64
N TYR A 258 -2.39 3.59 -25.65
CA TYR A 258 -1.87 4.73 -26.42
C TYR A 258 -2.40 6.10 -25.96
N PHE A 259 -3.27 6.17 -24.96
CA PHE A 259 -3.82 7.45 -24.52
C PHE A 259 -2.90 8.16 -23.52
N TYR A 260 -2.60 9.44 -23.78
CA TYR A 260 -1.84 10.30 -22.87
C TYR A 260 -2.46 10.36 -21.45
N ARG A 261 -3.80 10.26 -21.36
CA ARG A 261 -4.55 10.20 -20.09
C ARG A 261 -4.14 9.02 -19.23
N PHE A 262 -3.83 7.87 -19.85
CA PHE A 262 -3.40 6.66 -19.16
C PHE A 262 -2.00 6.82 -18.57
N HIS A 263 -1.01 7.20 -19.39
CA HIS A 263 0.36 7.43 -18.93
C HIS A 263 0.44 8.56 -17.91
N GLY A 264 -0.27 9.66 -18.15
CA GLY A 264 -0.35 10.79 -17.23
C GLY A 264 -0.92 10.40 -15.86
N SER A 265 -1.98 9.57 -15.82
CA SER A 265 -2.60 9.14 -14.56
C SER A 265 -1.74 8.12 -13.80
N CYS A 266 -1.06 7.21 -14.52
CA CYS A 266 -0.11 6.28 -13.91
C CYS A 266 1.11 7.01 -13.33
N CYS A 267 1.65 8.00 -14.06
CA CYS A 267 2.71 8.87 -13.57
C CYS A 267 2.26 9.65 -12.34
N ALA A 268 1.11 10.32 -12.40
CA ALA A 268 0.53 11.07 -11.28
C ALA A 268 0.37 10.19 -10.03
N SER A 269 -0.15 8.97 -10.20
CA SER A 269 -0.25 7.99 -9.12
C SER A 269 1.11 7.62 -8.51
N GLY A 270 2.15 7.47 -9.34
CA GLY A 270 3.53 7.24 -8.88
C GLY A 270 4.08 8.41 -8.04
N PHE A 271 3.90 9.65 -8.51
CA PHE A 271 4.27 10.85 -7.77
C PHE A 271 3.54 10.95 -6.42
N LEU A 272 2.20 10.81 -6.45
CA LEU A 272 1.36 10.87 -5.26
C LEU A 272 1.73 9.79 -4.25
N GLY A 273 2.00 8.56 -4.71
CA GLY A 273 2.50 7.48 -3.87
C GLY A 273 3.81 7.80 -3.17
N PHE A 274 4.77 8.42 -3.89
CA PHE A 274 6.03 8.88 -3.29
C PHE A 274 5.82 10.00 -2.26
N PHE A 275 4.98 11.01 -2.56
CA PHE A 275 4.70 12.08 -1.59
C PHE A 275 3.91 11.60 -0.37
N LEU A 276 2.99 10.66 -0.55
CA LEU A 276 2.30 9.99 0.55
C LEU A 276 3.29 9.24 1.44
N MET A 277 4.25 8.54 0.84
CA MET A 277 5.31 7.86 1.57
C MET A 277 6.16 8.84 2.40
N VAL A 278 6.67 9.92 1.79
CA VAL A 278 7.50 10.92 2.49
C VAL A 278 6.72 11.60 3.60
N SER A 279 5.49 12.02 3.33
CA SER A 279 4.62 12.66 4.34
C SER A 279 4.28 11.70 5.49
N THR A 280 4.11 10.40 5.22
CA THR A 280 3.90 9.38 6.27
C THR A 280 5.10 9.28 7.20
N VAL A 281 6.32 9.20 6.67
CA VAL A 281 7.55 9.16 7.48
C VAL A 281 7.72 10.45 8.29
N LYS A 282 7.45 11.61 7.69
CA LYS A 282 7.51 12.90 8.38
C LYS A 282 6.44 13.01 9.47
N LEU A 283 5.25 12.45 9.25
CA LEU A 283 4.19 12.40 10.25
C LEU A 283 4.64 11.57 11.46
N LYS A 284 5.13 10.34 11.21
CA LYS A 284 5.61 9.42 12.25
C LYS A 284 6.80 9.94 13.05
N SER A 285 7.72 10.65 12.41
CA SER A 285 8.90 11.19 13.09
C SER A 285 8.64 12.44 13.94
N LEU A 286 7.54 13.17 13.69
CA LEU A 286 7.25 14.45 14.37
C LEU A 286 6.14 14.38 15.42
N MET A 287 5.38 13.29 15.45
CA MET A 287 4.17 13.16 16.27
C MET A 287 4.19 11.87 17.10
N THR A 288 3.48 11.89 18.23
CA THR A 288 3.28 10.67 19.03
C THR A 288 2.39 9.66 18.26
N PRO A 289 2.45 8.37 18.60
CA PRO A 289 1.63 7.35 17.92
C PRO A 289 0.14 7.70 17.90
N GLY A 290 -0.43 8.16 19.03
CA GLY A 290 -1.84 8.56 19.11
C GLY A 290 -2.19 9.79 18.26
N GLN A 291 -1.25 10.73 18.09
CA GLN A 291 -1.42 11.88 17.18
C GLN A 291 -1.33 11.45 15.71
N CYS A 292 -0.39 10.56 15.36
CA CYS A 292 -0.30 9.98 14.02
C CYS A 292 -1.58 9.24 13.64
N ALA A 293 -2.09 8.41 14.56
CA ALA A 293 -3.31 7.65 14.35
C ALA A 293 -4.52 8.55 14.13
N ALA A 294 -4.62 9.67 14.86
CA ALA A 294 -5.67 10.66 14.66
C ALA A 294 -5.62 11.31 13.26
N TRP A 295 -4.44 11.68 12.77
CA TRP A 295 -4.28 12.23 11.41
C TRP A 295 -4.58 11.19 10.32
N ILE A 296 -4.20 9.93 10.53
CA ILE A 296 -4.52 8.83 9.62
C ILE A 296 -6.03 8.59 9.57
N PHE A 297 -6.70 8.55 10.72
CA PHE A 297 -8.15 8.43 10.81
C PHE A 297 -8.86 9.60 10.11
N PHE A 298 -8.42 10.83 10.37
CA PHE A 298 -8.98 12.03 9.72
C PHE A 298 -8.83 11.97 8.19
N ALA A 299 -7.65 11.57 7.69
CA ALA A 299 -7.43 11.38 6.25
C ALA A 299 -8.37 10.33 5.66
N LYS A 300 -8.60 9.20 6.34
CA LYS A 300 -9.53 8.15 5.90
C LYS A 300 -10.97 8.64 5.86
N VAL A 301 -11.43 9.37 6.89
CA VAL A 301 -12.79 9.92 6.94
C VAL A 301 -13.03 10.88 5.78
N ILE A 302 -12.12 11.83 5.54
CA ILE A 302 -12.24 12.76 4.40
C ILE A 302 -12.23 11.99 3.08
N THR A 303 -11.34 11.01 2.93
CA THR A 303 -11.21 10.22 1.71
C THR A 303 -12.46 9.39 1.44
N ALA A 304 -13.01 8.73 2.46
CA ALA A 304 -14.27 7.99 2.36
C ALA A 304 -15.43 8.94 2.00
N GLY A 305 -15.56 10.07 2.70
CA GLY A 305 -16.63 11.05 2.45
C GLY A 305 -16.58 11.64 1.04
N LEU A 306 -15.43 12.17 0.62
CA LEU A 306 -15.26 12.74 -0.72
C LEU A 306 -15.39 11.68 -1.83
N SER A 307 -14.98 10.44 -1.57
CA SER A 307 -15.11 9.38 -2.57
C SER A 307 -16.56 9.04 -2.92
N ILE A 308 -17.50 9.19 -1.99
CA ILE A 308 -18.94 8.98 -2.24
C ILE A 308 -19.48 10.03 -3.20
N LEU A 309 -18.93 11.25 -3.17
CA LEU A 309 -19.34 12.33 -4.08
C LEU A 309 -18.71 12.20 -5.47
N LEU A 310 -17.54 11.58 -5.56
CA LEU A 310 -16.73 11.52 -6.79
C LEU A 310 -16.90 10.23 -7.58
N PHE A 311 -17.29 9.13 -6.92
CA PHE A 311 -17.45 7.82 -7.54
C PHE A 311 -18.82 7.25 -7.22
N ASP A 312 -19.41 6.55 -8.20
CA ASP A 312 -20.71 5.90 -8.03
C ASP A 312 -20.66 4.89 -6.87
N MET A 313 -21.43 5.20 -5.83
CA MET A 313 -21.63 4.31 -4.68
C MET A 313 -23.10 4.33 -4.26
N ILE A 314 -23.74 3.16 -4.28
CA ILE A 314 -25.12 3.01 -3.81
C ILE A 314 -25.12 2.87 -2.28
N LEU A 315 -25.40 3.95 -1.56
CA LEU A 315 -25.54 3.94 -0.10
C LEU A 315 -26.93 3.43 0.32
N THR A 316 -27.00 2.23 0.89
CA THR A 316 -28.20 1.78 1.61
C THR A 316 -28.10 2.13 3.10
N ARG A 317 -29.23 2.20 3.81
CA ARG A 317 -29.24 2.39 5.28
C ARG A 317 -28.38 1.37 6.01
N ALA A 318 -28.40 0.12 5.56
CA ALA A 318 -27.61 -0.96 6.15
C ALA A 318 -26.11 -0.78 5.86
N THR A 319 -25.73 -0.45 4.62
CA THR A 319 -24.34 -0.16 4.25
C THR A 319 -23.79 1.01 5.08
N VAL A 320 -24.57 2.09 5.22
CA VAL A 320 -24.20 3.25 6.05
C VAL A 320 -23.99 2.83 7.51
N GLY A 321 -24.87 1.99 8.05
CA GLY A 321 -24.72 1.43 9.40
C GLY A 321 -23.39 0.69 9.57
N CYS A 322 -23.01 -0.16 8.62
CA CYS A 322 -21.73 -0.88 8.65
C CYS A 322 -20.53 0.08 8.58
N LEU A 323 -20.57 1.09 7.71
CA LEU A 323 -19.49 2.07 7.57
C LEU A 323 -19.32 2.92 8.85
N LEU A 324 -20.44 3.35 9.45
CA LEU A 324 -20.43 4.09 10.71
C LEU A 324 -19.90 3.23 11.86
N LEU A 325 -20.30 1.97 11.94
CA LEU A 325 -19.79 1.03 12.95
C LEU A 325 -18.28 0.82 12.80
N GLY A 326 -17.79 0.66 11.57
CA GLY A 326 -16.36 0.57 11.27
C GLY A 326 -15.61 1.84 11.65
N GLY A 327 -16.16 3.01 11.32
CA GLY A 327 -15.60 4.31 11.71
C GLY A 327 -15.56 4.53 13.22
N LEU A 328 -16.60 4.12 13.95
CA LEU A 328 -16.61 4.13 15.41
C LEU A 328 -15.57 3.18 16.00
N GLY A 329 -15.42 1.99 15.43
CA GLY A 329 -14.37 1.04 15.80
C GLY A 329 -12.98 1.63 15.65
N GLU A 330 -12.68 2.29 14.53
CA GLU A 330 -11.39 2.96 14.30
C GLU A 330 -11.21 4.17 15.24
N ALA A 331 -12.23 4.98 15.45
CA ALA A 331 -12.17 6.12 16.38
C ALA A 331 -11.85 5.67 17.82
N LEU A 332 -12.46 4.57 18.28
CA LEU A 332 -12.15 3.97 19.58
C LEU A 332 -10.71 3.44 19.66
N LEU A 333 -10.17 2.93 18.56
CA LEU A 333 -8.76 2.51 18.48
C LEU A 333 -7.85 3.71 18.71
N VAL A 334 -8.06 4.79 17.94
CA VAL A 334 -7.31 6.05 18.04
C VAL A 334 -7.38 6.62 19.45
N PHE A 335 -8.58 6.65 20.05
CA PHE A 335 -8.77 7.10 21.42
C PHE A 335 -7.97 6.27 22.42
N SER A 336 -7.92 4.95 22.25
CA SER A 336 -7.11 4.11 23.13
C SER A 336 -5.61 4.31 22.93
N GLU A 337 -5.14 4.66 21.74
CA GLU A 337 -3.73 4.97 21.50
C GLU A 337 -3.31 6.31 22.09
N GLN A 338 -4.21 7.30 22.08
CA GLN A 338 -3.98 8.58 22.75
C GLN A 338 -3.86 8.44 24.27
N LYS A 339 -4.70 7.59 24.89
CA LYS A 339 -4.62 7.33 26.34
C LYS A 339 -3.37 6.57 26.76
N GLY A 340 -2.75 5.83 25.86
CA GLY A 340 -1.55 5.03 26.14
C GLY A 340 -0.23 5.72 25.81
N SER A 341 -0.27 6.96 25.29
CA SER A 341 0.88 7.74 24.83
C SER A 341 1.19 8.90 25.75
#